data_AF-A0AAW1FG56-F1
#
_entry.id   AF-A0AAW1FG56-F1
#
_cell.length_a   1.000
_cell.length_b   1.000
_cell.length_c   1.000
_cell.angle_alpha   90.00
_cell.angle_beta   90.00
_cell.angle_gamma   90.00
#
_symmetry.space_group_name_H-M   'P 1'
#
loop_
_entity.id
_entity.type
_entity.pdbx_description
1 polymer ?
#
loop_
_entity_poly.entity_id
_entity_poly.type
_entity_poly.pdbx_seq_one_letter_code
_entity_poly.pdbx_strand_id
1 'polypeptide(L)'
;MCTSVTYLFLTITTPTFRSGVWRPLQSFLLLLLSLTRKYNSVLSATRVKGSTMGKSRQTGNHSSDKKKHIAKTWKTKRRTKDLDQIHSDMKPETAAKLLRQEVDVDVTGCAQHYCLHCARYFVDMRSMKEHFKTKVHKRRLKQLREEPYTQAEADRAAGMGSYIAAKKVEVKTQTVEEDMD
;
A
#
# COMPACT_ATOMS: atom_id res chain seq x y z
N MET A 1 36.44 37.56 -30.16
CA MET A 1 36.84 36.43 -31.02
C MET A 1 35.78 35.34 -30.89
N CYS A 2 35.27 34.89 -32.04
CA CYS A 2 34.47 33.67 -32.31
C CYS A 2 33.11 33.54 -31.60
N THR A 3 32.03 34.16 -32.08
CA THR A 3 31.06 33.68 -33.09
C THR A 3 30.31 32.38 -32.74
N SER A 4 29.04 32.60 -32.39
CA SER A 4 27.83 31.79 -32.51
C SER A 4 27.89 30.57 -33.45
N VAL A 5 27.36 29.43 -32.99
CA VAL A 5 26.79 28.41 -33.86
C VAL A 5 25.37 28.07 -33.39
N THR A 6 24.45 28.37 -34.29
CA THR A 6 23.02 28.15 -34.30
C THR A 6 22.64 26.69 -34.52
N TYR A 7 21.53 26.28 -33.90
CA TYR A 7 20.46 25.37 -34.37
C TYR A 7 20.81 24.27 -35.40
N LEU A 8 20.39 23.02 -35.11
CA LEU A 8 19.50 22.30 -36.02
C LEU A 8 18.69 21.20 -35.31
N PHE A 9 17.39 21.44 -35.20
CA PHE A 9 16.35 20.41 -35.06
C PHE A 9 16.35 19.54 -36.32
N LEU A 10 16.38 18.21 -36.15
CA LEU A 10 16.09 17.28 -37.24
C LEU A 10 14.87 16.42 -36.84
N THR A 11 13.73 16.90 -37.34
CA THR A 11 12.46 16.21 -37.47
C THR A 11 12.59 15.09 -38.51
N ILE A 12 12.35 13.84 -38.12
CA ILE A 12 12.22 12.74 -39.07
C ILE A 12 10.75 12.58 -39.46
N THR A 13 10.57 12.72 -40.76
CA THR A 13 9.38 12.65 -41.61
C THR A 13 8.73 11.26 -41.65
N THR A 14 7.41 11.26 -41.62
CA THR A 14 6.52 10.14 -41.99
C THR A 14 6.59 9.82 -43.50
N PRO A 15 6.53 8.54 -43.93
CA PRO A 15 6.23 8.21 -45.31
C PRO A 15 4.75 7.84 -45.50
N THR A 16 4.05 8.63 -46.31
CA THR A 16 2.85 8.22 -47.04
C THR A 16 3.27 7.75 -48.44
N PHE A 17 2.96 6.49 -48.81
CA PHE A 17 2.99 6.06 -50.21
C PHE A 17 1.70 5.32 -50.57
N ARG A 18 1.17 5.69 -51.74
CA ARG A 18 -0.18 5.50 -52.25
C ARG A 18 -0.10 4.62 -53.50
N SER A 19 -1.19 3.87 -53.77
CA SER A 19 -1.54 3.14 -55.01
C SER A 19 -0.64 1.95 -55.42
N GLY A 20 -1.10 0.76 -55.79
CA GLY A 20 -2.44 0.22 -56.02
C GLY A 20 -2.47 -0.57 -57.33
N VAL A 21 -2.46 -1.91 -57.30
CA VAL A 21 -2.98 -2.78 -58.38
C VAL A 21 -3.48 -4.13 -57.80
N TRP A 22 -4.80 -4.22 -57.77
CA TRP A 22 -5.73 -5.33 -58.04
C TRP A 22 -5.40 -6.80 -57.75
N ARG A 23 -6.42 -7.40 -57.14
CA ARG A 23 -6.59 -8.75 -56.61
C ARG A 23 -7.15 -9.66 -57.72
N PRO A 24 -6.75 -10.94 -57.76
CA PRO A 24 -7.73 -11.98 -58.08
C PRO A 24 -7.49 -13.24 -57.23
N LEU A 25 -7.69 -13.14 -55.91
CA LEU A 25 -7.77 -14.31 -55.03
C LEU A 25 -8.94 -14.18 -54.04
N GLN A 26 -10.07 -13.61 -54.48
CA GLN A 26 -11.27 -13.55 -53.65
C GLN A 26 -12.48 -14.33 -54.19
N SER A 27 -12.35 -15.00 -55.35
CA SER A 27 -13.41 -15.88 -55.86
C SER A 27 -13.21 -17.36 -55.48
N PHE A 28 -12.02 -17.77 -55.04
CA PHE A 28 -11.78 -19.15 -54.59
C PHE A 28 -12.14 -19.40 -53.12
N LEU A 29 -12.21 -18.34 -52.28
CA LEU A 29 -12.50 -18.48 -50.85
C LEU A 29 -14.01 -18.56 -50.54
N LEU A 30 -14.87 -18.07 -51.43
CA LEU A 30 -16.33 -18.08 -51.22
C LEU A 30 -17.02 -19.38 -51.63
N LEU A 31 -16.34 -20.28 -52.36
CA LEU A 31 -16.89 -21.60 -52.72
C LEU A 31 -16.56 -22.67 -51.65
N LEU A 32 -15.49 -22.49 -50.87
CA LEU A 32 -15.15 -23.36 -49.74
C LEU A 32 -15.92 -23.03 -48.44
N LEU A 33 -16.47 -21.82 -48.30
CA LEU A 33 -17.33 -21.46 -47.17
C LEU A 33 -18.80 -21.92 -47.32
N SER A 34 -19.25 -22.29 -48.53
CA SER A 34 -20.62 -22.78 -48.74
C SER A 34 -20.77 -24.30 -48.53
N LEU A 35 -19.70 -25.10 -48.61
CA LEU A 35 -19.77 -26.54 -48.31
C LEU A 35 -19.52 -26.89 -46.83
N THR A 36 -18.91 -26.01 -46.03
CA THR A 36 -18.69 -26.25 -44.58
C THR A 36 -19.86 -25.82 -43.69
N ARG A 37 -20.93 -25.26 -44.28
CA ARG A 37 -22.16 -24.88 -43.53
C ARG A 37 -23.22 -25.98 -43.46
N LYS A 38 -23.17 -26.99 -44.33
CA LYS A 38 -24.17 -28.07 -44.38
C LYS A 38 -23.77 -29.36 -43.66
N TYR A 39 -22.50 -29.49 -43.26
CA TYR A 39 -21.99 -30.66 -42.52
C TYR A 39 -21.93 -30.48 -40.98
N ASN A 40 -22.22 -29.29 -40.45
CA ASN A 40 -22.14 -28.99 -39.01
C ASN A 40 -23.50 -29.01 -38.28
N SER A 41 -24.60 -29.41 -38.95
CA SER A 41 -25.93 -29.51 -38.32
C SER A 41 -26.31 -30.93 -37.87
N VAL A 42 -25.51 -31.95 -38.21
CA VAL A 42 -25.81 -33.36 -37.88
C VAL A 42 -25.03 -33.84 -36.64
N LEU A 43 -24.02 -33.10 -36.20
CA LEU A 43 -23.21 -33.42 -35.00
C LEU A 43 -23.68 -32.74 -33.71
N SER A 44 -24.79 -32.01 -33.74
CA SER A 44 -25.38 -31.33 -32.56
C SER A 44 -26.52 -32.13 -31.90
N ALA A 45 -26.89 -33.29 -32.44
CA ALA A 45 -28.08 -34.05 -32.02
C ALA A 45 -27.85 -35.14 -30.95
N THR A 46 -26.65 -35.24 -30.35
CA THR A 46 -26.40 -36.16 -29.22
C THR A 46 -25.58 -35.51 -28.10
N ARG A 47 -25.91 -34.28 -27.71
CA ARG A 47 -25.47 -33.76 -26.40
C ARG A 47 -26.40 -34.33 -25.31
N VAL A 48 -26.03 -35.51 -24.80
CA VAL A 48 -26.57 -36.06 -23.54
C VAL A 48 -26.52 -34.96 -22.49
N LYS A 49 -27.66 -34.58 -21.91
CA LYS A 49 -27.73 -33.74 -20.72
C LYS A 49 -27.05 -34.53 -19.60
N GLY A 50 -25.76 -34.29 -19.39
CA GLY A 50 -25.02 -34.80 -18.25
C GLY A 50 -25.77 -34.41 -16.97
N SER A 51 -26.01 -35.40 -16.12
CA SER A 51 -26.57 -35.24 -14.79
C SER A 51 -25.85 -34.10 -14.06
N THR A 52 -26.60 -33.18 -13.49
CA THR A 52 -26.07 -32.12 -12.63
C THR A 52 -25.54 -32.75 -11.34
N MET A 53 -24.33 -33.29 -11.38
CA MET A 53 -23.58 -33.61 -10.17
C MET A 53 -23.42 -32.29 -9.40
N GLY A 54 -23.99 -32.21 -8.20
CA GLY A 54 -23.89 -31.04 -7.34
C GLY A 54 -22.42 -30.67 -7.13
N LYS A 55 -22.11 -29.36 -7.13
CA LYS A 55 -20.76 -28.87 -6.86
C LYS A 55 -20.23 -29.51 -5.58
N SER A 56 -19.10 -30.23 -5.67
CA SER A 56 -18.44 -30.81 -4.50
C SER A 56 -18.03 -29.69 -3.53
N ARG A 57 -18.18 -29.93 -2.22
CA ARG A 57 -17.67 -28.99 -1.21
C ARG A 57 -16.15 -28.92 -1.34
N GLN A 58 -15.62 -27.73 -1.61
CA GLN A 58 -14.19 -27.47 -1.51
C GLN A 58 -13.78 -27.52 -0.03
N THR A 59 -13.20 -28.64 0.38
CA THR A 59 -12.65 -28.83 1.72
C THR A 59 -11.22 -28.32 1.73
N GLY A 60 -10.89 -27.39 2.64
CA GLY A 60 -9.54 -26.82 2.77
C GLY A 60 -9.27 -25.55 1.94
N ASN A 61 -10.08 -25.25 0.93
CA ASN A 61 -9.94 -24.04 0.08
C ASN A 61 -10.82 -22.86 0.53
N HIS A 62 -10.95 -22.65 1.83
CA HIS A 62 -11.61 -21.44 2.35
C HIS A 62 -10.61 -20.28 2.30
N SER A 63 -10.68 -19.42 1.28
CA SER A 63 -9.86 -18.21 1.25
C SER A 63 -10.25 -17.31 2.42
N SER A 64 -9.43 -17.32 3.47
CA SER A 64 -9.50 -16.32 4.53
C SER A 64 -8.95 -15.01 3.97
N ASP A 65 -9.70 -14.40 3.05
CA ASP A 65 -9.29 -13.17 2.42
C ASP A 65 -9.13 -12.12 3.52
N LYS A 66 -7.92 -11.57 3.66
CA LYS A 66 -7.62 -10.56 4.69
C LYS A 66 -8.60 -9.37 4.62
N LYS A 67 -9.15 -9.12 3.42
CA LYS A 67 -10.19 -8.10 3.16
C LYS A 67 -11.54 -8.40 3.84
N LYS A 68 -11.90 -9.67 4.01
CA LYS A 68 -13.18 -10.09 4.65
C LYS A 68 -13.13 -10.00 6.18
N HIS A 69 -11.94 -10.01 6.78
CA HIS A 69 -11.77 -9.97 8.24
C HIS A 69 -11.23 -8.64 8.78
N ILE A 70 -11.29 -7.56 7.99
CA ILE A 70 -10.82 -6.23 8.38
C ILE A 70 -11.44 -5.79 9.72
N ALA A 71 -12.74 -6.02 9.91
CA ALA A 71 -13.46 -5.68 11.13
C ALA A 71 -12.88 -6.32 12.41
N LYS A 72 -12.16 -7.45 12.31
CA LYS A 72 -11.52 -8.10 13.48
C LYS A 72 -10.32 -7.29 13.99
N THR A 73 -9.61 -6.60 13.10
CA THR A 73 -8.42 -5.80 13.42
C THR A 73 -8.81 -4.45 14.04
N TRP A 74 -9.87 -3.80 13.55
CA TRP A 74 -10.33 -2.50 14.05
C TRP A 74 -11.14 -2.57 15.35
N LYS A 75 -11.29 -3.75 15.95
CA LYS A 75 -11.99 -3.88 17.24
C LYS A 75 -11.22 -3.17 18.35
N THR A 76 -11.95 -2.55 19.28
CA THR A 76 -11.41 -1.82 20.43
C THR A 76 -10.39 -2.62 21.23
N LYS A 77 -10.64 -3.92 21.46
CA LYS A 77 -9.73 -4.81 22.20
C LYS A 77 -8.33 -5.02 21.61
N ARG A 78 -8.06 -4.59 20.38
CA ARG A 78 -6.75 -4.68 19.71
C ARG A 78 -6.27 -3.32 19.21
N ARG A 79 -6.84 -2.24 19.73
CA ARG A 79 -6.52 -0.89 19.28
C ARG A 79 -5.13 -0.50 19.79
N THR A 80 -4.32 0.06 18.90
CA THR A 80 -2.99 0.61 19.22
C THR A 80 -3.12 2.07 19.65
N LYS A 81 -2.09 2.61 20.31
CA LYS A 81 -2.04 4.05 20.61
C LYS A 81 -2.20 4.91 19.35
N ASP A 82 -3.04 5.94 19.47
CA ASP A 82 -3.31 6.92 18.42
C ASP A 82 -2.17 7.97 18.33
N LEU A 83 -2.14 8.76 17.25
CA LEU A 83 -1.00 9.64 16.95
C LEU A 83 -0.89 10.81 17.93
N ASP A 84 -2.02 11.40 18.32
CA ASP A 84 -2.16 12.47 19.31
C ASP A 84 -1.65 12.05 20.70
N GLN A 85 -1.93 10.83 21.12
CA GLN A 85 -1.39 10.25 22.34
C GLN A 85 0.13 10.15 22.27
N ILE A 86 0.68 9.73 21.13
CA ILE A 86 2.13 9.62 20.92
C ILE A 86 2.82 10.99 20.94
N HIS A 87 2.17 12.04 20.45
CA HIS A 87 2.67 13.41 20.58
C HIS A 87 2.76 13.87 22.05
N SER A 88 1.82 13.44 22.88
CA SER A 88 1.87 13.70 24.32
C SER A 88 3.00 12.92 25.01
N ASP A 89 3.22 11.67 24.60
CA ASP A 89 4.30 10.81 25.08
C ASP A 89 5.70 11.33 24.66
N MET A 90 5.78 12.08 23.55
CA MET A 90 7.04 12.64 23.04
C MET A 90 7.57 13.83 23.86
N LYS A 91 6.74 14.41 24.73
CA LYS A 91 7.19 15.47 25.64
C LYS A 91 8.31 14.95 26.54
N PRO A 92 9.37 15.73 26.81
CA PRO A 92 10.58 15.25 27.48
C PRO A 92 10.29 14.61 28.85
N GLU A 93 9.34 15.19 29.60
CA GLU A 93 8.90 14.69 30.91
C GLU A 93 8.36 13.25 30.85
N THR A 94 7.54 12.96 29.84
CA THR A 94 6.92 11.65 29.65
C THR A 94 7.89 10.70 28.96
N ALA A 95 8.65 11.19 27.98
CA ALA A 95 9.62 10.42 27.23
C ALA A 95 10.71 9.84 28.14
N ALA A 96 11.22 10.60 29.11
CA ALA A 96 12.22 10.12 30.07
C ALA A 96 11.69 8.96 30.92
N LYS A 97 10.43 9.06 31.37
CA LYS A 97 9.76 8.01 32.16
C LYS A 97 9.52 6.74 31.35
N LEU A 98 9.12 6.90 30.09
CA LEU A 98 8.86 5.77 29.18
C LEU A 98 10.14 5.09 28.68
N LEU A 99 11.25 5.82 28.61
CA LEU A 99 12.56 5.25 28.25
C LEU A 99 13.23 4.53 29.41
N ARG A 100 13.03 5.02 30.64
CA ARG A 100 13.60 4.46 31.88
C ARG A 100 12.51 3.81 32.72
N GLN A 101 11.79 2.86 32.11
CA GLN A 101 10.78 2.08 32.82
C GLN A 101 11.42 1.07 33.75
N GLU A 102 10.73 0.76 34.84
CA GLU A 102 11.08 -0.34 35.73
C GLU A 102 10.91 -1.68 35.01
N VAL A 103 11.65 -2.69 35.46
CA VAL A 103 11.68 -4.01 34.84
C VAL A 103 10.34 -4.72 35.11
N ASP A 104 9.52 -4.86 34.07
CA ASP A 104 8.21 -5.51 34.13
C ASP A 104 8.21 -6.84 33.38
N VAL A 105 8.07 -7.95 34.11
CA VAL A 105 8.18 -9.33 33.60
C VAL A 105 7.00 -9.71 32.69
N ASP A 106 5.85 -9.04 32.80
CA ASP A 106 4.67 -9.36 32.01
C ASP A 106 4.76 -8.82 30.57
N VAL A 107 5.68 -7.88 30.34
CA VAL A 107 5.88 -7.23 29.04
C VAL A 107 7.09 -7.81 28.32
N THR A 108 7.01 -7.87 26.99
CA THR A 108 8.11 -8.39 26.15
C THR A 108 9.41 -7.62 26.39
N GLY A 109 10.53 -8.32 26.59
CA GLY A 109 11.83 -7.70 26.83
C GLY A 109 11.91 -6.94 28.16
N CYS A 110 11.09 -7.35 29.13
CA CYS A 110 11.01 -6.77 30.46
C CYS A 110 10.81 -5.24 30.48
N ALA A 111 10.09 -4.70 29.48
CA ALA A 111 9.87 -3.27 29.23
C ALA A 111 11.13 -2.41 28.98
N GLN A 112 12.34 -2.99 28.89
CA GLN A 112 13.58 -2.23 28.77
C GLN A 112 13.81 -1.64 27.37
N HIS A 113 13.36 -2.33 26.32
CA HIS A 113 13.59 -1.92 24.93
C HIS A 113 12.30 -1.38 24.31
N TYR A 114 12.07 -0.07 24.46
CA TYR A 114 10.84 0.59 24.02
C TYR A 114 11.07 1.65 22.93
N CYS A 115 10.25 1.58 21.86
CA CYS A 115 10.20 2.62 20.83
C CYS A 115 9.04 3.59 21.08
N LEU A 116 9.35 4.86 21.38
CA LEU A 116 8.35 5.90 21.64
C LEU A 116 7.40 6.12 20.45
N HIS A 117 7.94 6.21 19.23
CA HIS A 117 7.16 6.58 18.04
C HIS A 117 6.16 5.50 17.61
N CYS A 118 6.50 4.23 17.81
CA CYS A 118 5.66 3.11 17.43
C CYS A 118 4.88 2.50 18.60
N ALA A 119 5.15 2.95 19.83
CA ALA A 119 4.58 2.44 21.06
C ALA A 119 4.66 0.90 21.15
N ARG A 120 5.85 0.35 20.88
CA ARG A 120 6.08 -1.09 20.83
C ARG A 120 7.32 -1.47 21.63
N TYR A 121 7.19 -2.55 22.38
CA TYR A 121 8.27 -3.20 23.11
C TYR A 121 8.99 -4.21 22.22
N PHE A 122 10.28 -4.40 22.49
CA PHE A 122 11.18 -5.30 21.79
C PHE A 122 11.89 -6.21 22.79
N VAL A 123 12.37 -7.36 22.32
CA VAL A 123 13.04 -8.36 23.19
C VAL A 123 14.51 -7.99 23.41
N ASP A 124 15.21 -7.58 22.35
CA ASP A 124 16.64 -7.25 22.38
C ASP A 124 16.93 -5.87 21.77
N MET A 125 18.02 -5.23 22.18
CA MET A 125 18.53 -3.99 21.55
C MET A 125 18.74 -4.10 20.04
N ARG A 126 19.24 -5.24 19.56
CA ARG A 126 19.45 -5.47 18.11
C ARG A 126 18.14 -5.36 17.34
N SER A 127 17.07 -5.97 17.85
CA SER A 127 15.76 -5.96 17.22
C SER A 127 15.14 -4.54 17.16
N MET A 128 15.43 -3.71 18.16
CA MET A 128 15.05 -2.30 18.19
C MET A 128 15.84 -1.48 17.16
N LYS A 129 17.16 -1.69 17.05
CA LYS A 129 18.00 -1.04 16.01
C LYS A 129 17.54 -1.41 14.59
N GLU A 130 17.19 -2.68 14.36
CA GLU A 130 16.64 -3.13 13.08
C GLU A 130 15.27 -2.49 12.80
N HIS A 131 14.42 -2.35 13.82
CA HIS A 131 13.13 -1.68 13.71
C HIS A 131 13.24 -0.24 13.17
N PHE A 132 14.21 0.55 13.65
CA PHE A 132 14.41 1.93 13.18
C PHE A 132 14.73 2.02 11.68
N LYS A 133 15.38 1.00 11.12
CA LYS A 133 15.70 0.94 9.69
C LYS A 133 14.48 0.60 8.82
N THR A 134 13.45 -0.03 9.40
CA THR A 134 12.26 -0.50 8.66
C THR A 134 11.42 0.63 8.07
N LYS A 135 10.70 0.32 6.99
CA LYS A 135 9.77 1.25 6.33
C LYS A 135 8.60 1.65 7.23
N VAL A 136 8.18 0.78 8.14
CA VAL A 136 7.05 1.04 9.05
C VAL A 136 7.39 2.18 10.00
N HIS A 137 8.58 2.12 10.61
CA HIS A 137 9.06 3.18 11.49
C HIS A 137 9.24 4.51 10.75
N LYS A 138 9.90 4.47 9.58
CA LYS A 138 10.08 5.66 8.74
C LYS A 138 8.76 6.30 8.29
N ARG A 139 7.72 5.50 8.03
CA ARG A 139 6.38 6.00 7.73
C ARG A 139 5.73 6.66 8.95
N ARG A 140 5.91 6.09 10.15
CA ARG A 140 5.41 6.67 11.40
C ARG A 140 6.04 8.02 11.71
N LEU A 141 7.36 8.15 11.53
CA LEU A 141 8.06 9.42 11.67
C LEU A 141 7.53 10.49 10.72
N LYS A 142 7.18 10.12 9.48
CA LYS A 142 6.56 11.05 8.53
C LYS A 142 5.18 11.53 9.00
N GLN A 143 4.37 10.65 9.58
CA GLN A 143 3.06 11.00 10.14
C GLN A 143 3.18 11.94 11.35
N LEU A 144 4.17 11.72 12.22
CA LEU A 144 4.39 12.55 13.42
C LEU A 144 5.02 13.92 13.11
N ARG A 145 5.40 14.20 11.86
CA ARG A 145 5.90 15.54 11.48
C ARG A 145 4.78 16.58 11.37
N GLU A 146 3.55 16.12 11.29
CA GLU A 146 2.37 16.99 11.24
C GLU A 146 1.84 17.15 12.65
N GLU A 147 1.33 18.34 12.97
CA GLU A 147 0.63 18.58 14.24
C GLU A 147 -0.57 17.62 14.36
N PRO A 148 -0.81 17.01 15.54
CA PRO A 148 -1.94 16.10 15.70
C PRO A 148 -3.26 16.82 15.51
N TYR A 149 -4.18 16.17 14.79
CA TYR A 149 -5.54 16.65 14.61
C TYR A 149 -6.27 16.71 15.96
N THR A 150 -6.90 17.84 16.26
CA THR A 150 -7.63 18.05 17.52
C THR A 150 -9.10 18.35 17.27
N GLN A 151 -9.94 18.12 18.28
CA GLN A 151 -11.38 18.44 18.18
C GLN A 151 -11.61 19.94 17.87
N ALA A 152 -10.80 20.82 18.47
CA ALA A 152 -10.87 22.25 18.18
C ALA A 152 -10.63 22.58 16.69
N GLU A 153 -9.82 21.79 15.99
CA GLU A 153 -9.64 21.92 14.54
C GLU A 153 -10.90 21.50 13.78
N ALA A 154 -11.55 20.42 14.20
CA ALA A 154 -12.83 19.98 13.64
C ALA A 154 -13.92 21.05 13.81
N ASP A 155 -14.00 21.64 15.00
CA ASP A 155 -14.99 22.67 15.34
C ASP A 155 -14.78 23.94 14.52
N ARG A 156 -13.51 24.34 14.31
CA ARG A 156 -13.15 25.46 13.41
C ARG A 156 -13.53 25.16 11.96
N ALA A 157 -13.29 23.94 11.48
CA ALA A 157 -13.70 23.52 10.14
C ALA A 157 -15.24 23.49 9.97
N ALA A 158 -15.98 23.24 11.05
CA ALA A 158 -17.44 23.33 11.09
C ALA A 158 -17.99 24.77 11.17
N GLY A 159 -17.11 25.79 11.15
CA GLY A 159 -17.49 27.20 11.18
C GLY A 159 -17.61 27.81 12.57
N MET A 160 -17.21 27.10 13.63
CA MET A 160 -17.25 27.59 15.02
C MET A 160 -15.97 28.35 15.45
N GLY A 161 -15.09 28.73 14.51
CA GLY A 161 -13.88 29.50 14.85
C GLY A 161 -13.04 29.95 13.64
N SER A 162 -11.83 30.46 13.91
CA SER A 162 -10.91 30.99 12.89
C SER A 162 -10.00 29.92 12.29
N TYR A 163 -9.56 30.11 11.03
CA TYR A 163 -8.62 29.22 10.38
C TYR A 163 -7.20 29.39 10.95
N ILE A 164 -6.54 28.29 11.28
CA ILE A 164 -5.13 28.24 11.70
C ILE A 164 -4.43 27.18 10.86
N ALA A 165 -3.32 27.55 10.22
CA ALA A 165 -2.53 26.61 9.44
C ALA A 165 -1.77 25.63 10.35
N ALA A 166 -1.75 24.35 9.98
CA ALA A 166 -1.05 23.31 10.71
C ALA A 166 0.47 23.54 10.71
N LYS A 167 1.10 23.43 11.88
CA LYS A 167 2.55 23.58 12.02
C LYS A 167 3.26 22.25 11.78
N LYS A 168 4.47 22.32 11.23
CA LYS A 168 5.34 21.14 11.08
C LYS A 168 6.17 20.97 12.34
N VAL A 169 6.16 19.77 12.91
CA VAL A 169 6.95 19.38 14.08
C VAL A 169 8.17 18.60 13.62
N GLU A 170 9.35 19.01 14.08
CA GLU A 170 10.59 18.29 13.83
C GLU A 170 10.73 17.10 14.80
N VAL A 171 10.46 15.90 14.31
CA VAL A 171 10.62 14.67 15.09
C VAL A 171 12.01 14.09 14.87
N LYS A 172 12.83 14.14 15.90
CA LYS A 172 14.13 13.45 15.96
C LYS A 172 13.92 12.00 16.42
N THR A 173 14.71 11.11 15.84
CA THR A 173 14.74 9.70 16.28
C THR A 173 15.54 9.59 17.57
N GLN A 174 15.16 8.65 18.44
CA GLN A 174 15.90 8.32 19.65
C GLN A 174 17.34 7.93 19.26
N THR A 175 18.33 8.59 19.87
CA THR A 175 19.72 8.14 19.80
C THR A 175 19.85 6.94 20.72
N VAL A 176 20.12 5.77 20.14
CA VAL A 176 20.59 4.63 20.93
C VAL A 176 22.02 4.96 21.25
N GLU A 177 22.30 5.33 22.49
CA GLU A 177 23.66 5.38 23.00
C GLU A 177 24.22 3.97 22.83
N GLU A 178 25.14 3.83 21.87
CA GLU A 178 25.93 2.62 21.75
C GLU A 178 26.95 2.74 22.86
N ASP A 179 26.79 1.93 23.91
CA ASP A 179 27.84 1.75 24.90
C ASP A 179 29.15 1.55 24.15
N MET A 180 30.06 2.52 24.30
CA MET A 180 31.44 2.31 23.91
C MET A 180 32.01 1.25 24.86
N ASP A 181 32.63 0.25 24.24
CA ASP A 181 33.45 -0.83 24.79
C ASP A 181 32.73 -2.13 25.24
#